data_AF-A0A3B9NES9-F1
#
_entry.id   AF-A0A3B9NES9-F1
#
_cell.length_a   1.000
_cell.length_b   1.000
_cell.length_c   1.000
_cell.angle_alpha   90.00
_cell.angle_beta   90.00
_cell.angle_gamma   90.00
#
_symmetry.space_group_name_H-M   'P 1'
#
loop_
_entity.id
_entity.type
_entity.pdbx_description
1 polymer ?
#
loop_
_entity_poly.entity_id
_entity_poly.type
_entity_poly.pdbx_seq_one_letter_code
_entity_poly.pdbx_strand_id
1 'polypeptide(L)'
;MHGPNGFYREFKGDADNPHVKIRCTYEKSKNEAAFTGRLSFSCTNNGKTTEQPICEDLSYGKEKRSLQLKGGQSITIHFELAKQNFWYDFSLTCNGFLNFEERYAGRVEIGNAGKSDPLLSR
;
A
#
# COMPACT_ATOMS: atom_id res chain seq x y z
N MET A 1 16.08 11.62 4.80
CA MET A 1 16.74 11.41 3.49
C MET A 1 15.93 10.37 2.74
N HIS A 2 15.27 10.78 1.65
CA HIS A 2 14.35 9.93 0.88
C HIS A 2 15.17 8.98 -0.01
N GLY A 3 14.84 7.69 0.03
CA GLY A 3 15.55 6.68 -0.76
C GLY A 3 15.43 6.90 -2.27
N PRO A 4 16.34 6.34 -3.08
CA PRO A 4 16.19 6.34 -4.53
C PRO A 4 14.82 5.74 -4.88
N ASN A 5 14.08 6.41 -5.77
CA ASN A 5 12.69 6.11 -6.17
C ASN A 5 11.57 6.54 -5.20
N GLY A 6 11.88 7.32 -4.15
CA GLY A 6 10.86 7.89 -3.26
C GLY A 6 10.07 6.85 -2.45
N PHE A 7 10.56 5.60 -2.40
CA PHE A 7 9.96 4.54 -1.61
C PHE A 7 9.98 4.93 -0.12
N TYR A 8 8.80 5.01 0.46
CA TYR A 8 8.58 5.39 1.84
C TYR A 8 7.53 4.47 2.46
N ARG A 9 7.87 3.90 3.61
CA ARG A 9 6.92 3.17 4.45
C ARG A 9 7.08 3.65 5.87
N GLU A 10 5.99 4.10 6.45
CA GLU A 10 5.91 4.51 7.84
C GLU A 10 4.79 3.74 8.50
N PHE A 11 5.10 3.16 9.66
CA PHE A 11 4.14 2.40 10.45
C PHE A 11 4.08 3.08 11.81
N LYS A 12 2.92 3.64 12.12
CA LYS A 12 2.56 4.19 13.43
C LYS A 12 1.51 3.30 14.06
N GLY A 13 1.66 3.11 15.35
CA GLY A 13 0.76 2.28 16.13
C GLY A 13 1.22 2.24 17.58
N ASP A 14 0.39 1.65 18.42
CA ASP A 14 0.65 1.46 19.84
C ASP A 14 0.36 0.00 20.26
N ALA A 15 0.29 -0.27 21.56
CA ALA A 15 0.04 -1.62 22.06
C ALA A 15 -1.35 -2.16 21.66
N ASP A 16 -2.31 -1.27 21.40
CA ASP A 16 -3.70 -1.53 21.04
C ASP A 16 -3.90 -1.47 19.52
N ASN A 17 -2.94 -1.96 18.72
CA ASN A 17 -3.08 -1.95 17.27
C ASN A 17 -4.23 -2.86 16.77
N PRO A 18 -4.93 -2.47 15.69
CA PRO A 18 -5.94 -3.31 15.09
C PRO A 18 -5.29 -4.62 14.60
N HIS A 19 -6.01 -5.73 14.72
CA HIS A 19 -5.57 -7.04 14.19
C HIS A 19 -5.68 -7.13 12.66
N VAL A 20 -5.55 -5.99 11.97
CA VAL A 20 -5.61 -5.88 10.52
C VAL A 20 -4.20 -5.93 9.96
N LYS A 21 -3.95 -6.92 9.12
CA LYS A 21 -2.72 -7.06 8.35
C LYS A 21 -2.92 -6.47 6.96
N ILE A 22 -2.19 -5.41 6.66
CA ILE A 22 -2.15 -4.81 5.33
C ILE A 22 -0.93 -5.33 4.58
N ARG A 23 -1.13 -5.68 3.32
CA ARG A 23 -0.07 -6.06 2.40
C ARG A 23 -0.19 -5.25 1.11
N CYS A 24 0.74 -4.33 0.93
CA CYS A 24 0.92 -3.57 -0.30
C CYS A 24 1.79 -4.35 -1.29
N THR A 25 1.27 -4.61 -2.49
CA THR A 25 1.99 -5.32 -3.57
C THR A 25 1.73 -4.67 -4.92
N TYR A 26 2.72 -4.70 -5.80
CA TYR A 26 2.56 -4.26 -7.18
C TYR A 26 1.99 -5.40 -8.02
N GLU A 27 0.97 -5.11 -8.80
CA GLU A 27 0.42 -6.08 -9.73
C GLU A 27 1.41 -6.29 -10.89
N LYS A 28 1.74 -7.56 -11.13
CA LYS A 28 2.54 -7.97 -12.28
C LYS A 28 1.63 -8.35 -13.45
N SER A 29 2.11 -8.11 -14.66
CA SER A 29 1.49 -8.63 -15.88
C SER A 29 1.45 -10.16 -15.86
N LYS A 30 0.56 -10.76 -16.67
CA LYS A 30 0.39 -12.23 -16.76
C LYS A 30 1.68 -13.01 -17.05
N ASN A 31 2.64 -12.38 -17.72
CA ASN A 31 3.91 -13.00 -18.09
C ASN A 31 5.03 -12.67 -17.09
N GLU A 32 4.72 -11.99 -15.99
CA GLU A 32 5.63 -11.51 -14.94
C GLU A 32 6.83 -10.65 -15.40
N ALA A 33 6.92 -10.34 -16.69
CA ALA A 33 8.02 -9.60 -17.29
C ALA A 33 8.03 -8.10 -16.90
N ALA A 34 6.86 -7.55 -16.55
CA ALA A 34 6.70 -6.16 -16.17
C ALA A 34 5.55 -5.98 -15.17
N PHE A 35 5.60 -4.90 -14.38
CA PHE A 35 4.47 -4.46 -13.56
C PHE A 35 3.40 -3.81 -14.43
N THR A 36 2.13 -4.01 -14.10
CA THR A 36 1.02 -3.36 -14.83
C THR A 36 0.86 -1.88 -14.45
N GLY A 37 1.56 -1.44 -13.40
CA GLY A 37 1.38 -0.10 -12.84
C GLY A 37 0.14 0.02 -11.96
N ARG A 38 -0.47 -1.11 -11.58
CA ARG A 38 -1.53 -1.17 -10.57
C ARG A 38 -0.95 -1.55 -9.21
N LEU A 39 -1.49 -0.90 -8.18
CA LEU A 39 -1.15 -1.13 -6.79
C LEU A 39 -2.27 -1.92 -6.13
N SER A 40 -1.92 -3.02 -5.47
CA SER A 40 -2.86 -3.91 -4.81
C SER A 40 -2.60 -3.88 -3.30
N PHE A 41 -3.61 -3.48 -2.53
CA PHE A 41 -3.60 -3.58 -1.08
C PHE A 41 -4.50 -4.72 -0.64
N SER A 42 -3.91 -5.76 -0.06
CA SER A 42 -4.64 -6.85 0.58
C SER A 42 -4.72 -6.57 2.07
N CYS A 43 -5.93 -6.37 2.58
CA CYS A 43 -6.21 -6.10 3.97
C CYS A 43 -6.90 -7.33 4.57
N THR A 44 -6.28 -7.93 5.58
CA THR A 44 -6.79 -9.14 6.23
C THR A 44 -6.98 -8.89 7.71
N ASN A 45 -8.20 -9.03 8.19
CA ASN A 45 -8.51 -8.93 9.61
C ASN A 45 -8.33 -10.30 10.27
N ASN A 46 -7.31 -10.42 11.12
CA ASN A 46 -7.02 -11.63 11.90
C ASN A 46 -7.70 -11.63 13.28
N GLY A 47 -8.44 -10.56 13.59
CA GLY A 47 -9.23 -10.44 14.80
C GLY A 47 -10.60 -11.11 14.70
N LYS A 48 -11.40 -10.93 15.75
CA LYS A 48 -12.79 -11.42 15.82
C LYS A 48 -13.81 -10.31 15.60
N THR A 49 -13.41 -9.06 15.83
CA THR A 49 -14.23 -7.85 15.66
C THR A 49 -14.23 -7.40 14.21
N THR A 50 -15.25 -6.62 13.84
CA THR A 50 -15.27 -5.98 12.53
C THR A 50 -14.45 -4.72 12.59
N GLU A 51 -13.45 -4.63 11.72
CA GLU A 51 -12.55 -3.49 11.60
C GLU A 51 -12.85 -2.72 10.32
N GLN A 52 -12.63 -1.41 10.36
CA GLN A 52 -12.87 -0.54 9.21
C GLN A 52 -11.59 0.19 8.82
N PRO A 53 -10.67 -0.47 8.11
CA PRO A 53 -9.50 0.22 7.57
C PRO A 53 -9.92 1.15 6.45
N ILE A 54 -9.29 2.31 6.42
CA ILE A 54 -9.55 3.41 5.52
C ILE A 54 -8.25 3.68 4.77
N CYS A 55 -8.27 3.46 3.46
CA CYS A 55 -7.16 3.81 2.58
C CYS A 55 -7.44 5.18 1.98
N GLU A 56 -6.59 6.16 2.26
CA GLU A 56 -6.68 7.50 1.73
C GLU A 56 -5.48 7.76 0.80
N ASP A 57 -5.77 8.20 -0.43
CA ASP A 57 -4.74 8.68 -1.35
C ASP A 57 -4.31 10.08 -0.92
N LEU A 58 -3.10 10.24 -0.39
CA LEU A 58 -2.51 11.53 -0.06
C LEU A 58 -1.94 12.25 -1.29
N SER A 59 -1.89 11.58 -2.45
CA SER A 59 -1.49 12.18 -3.72
C SER A 59 -2.61 13.05 -4.30
N TYR A 60 -2.50 13.36 -5.60
CA TYR A 60 -3.36 14.30 -6.31
C TYR A 60 -4.85 13.95 -6.31
N GLY A 61 -5.20 12.68 -6.10
CA GLY A 61 -6.59 12.19 -6.16
C GLY A 61 -7.42 12.45 -4.91
N LYS A 62 -6.82 12.49 -3.71
CA LYS A 62 -7.52 12.54 -2.42
C LYS A 62 -8.67 11.53 -2.28
N GLU A 63 -8.59 10.41 -3.01
CA GLU A 63 -9.62 9.38 -2.98
C GLU A 63 -9.52 8.63 -1.65
N LYS A 64 -10.65 8.54 -0.94
CA LYS A 64 -10.75 7.82 0.33
C LYS A 64 -11.62 6.58 0.15
N ARG A 65 -11.05 5.42 0.43
CA ARG A 65 -11.71 4.12 0.31
C ARG A 65 -11.75 3.45 1.68
N SER A 66 -12.93 3.47 2.29
CA SER A 66 -13.22 2.72 3.52
C SER A 66 -13.57 1.28 3.19
N LEU A 67 -12.90 0.34 3.86
CA LEU A 67 -13.20 -1.08 3.80
C LEU A 67 -13.90 -1.49 5.09
N GLN A 68 -14.74 -2.52 5.01
CA GLN A 68 -15.32 -3.16 6.18
C GLN A 68 -14.85 -4.62 6.19
N LEU A 69 -13.97 -4.95 7.13
CA LEU A 69 -13.41 -6.27 7.31
C LEU A 69 -14.00 -6.92 8.55
N LYS A 70 -14.86 -7.92 8.37
CA LYS A 70 -15.30 -8.78 9.48
C LYS A 70 -14.11 -9.58 10.03
N GLY A 71 -14.23 -10.08 11.26
CA GLY A 71 -13.21 -10.95 11.83
C GLY A 71 -12.92 -12.16 10.95
N GLY A 72 -11.66 -12.39 10.60
CA GLY A 72 -11.22 -13.43 9.67
C GLY A 72 -11.39 -13.11 8.18
N GLN A 73 -11.91 -11.94 7.81
CA GLN A 73 -12.12 -11.55 6.42
C GLN A 73 -10.85 -10.98 5.78
N SER A 74 -10.66 -11.24 4.49
CA SER A 74 -9.64 -10.59 3.65
C SER A 74 -10.31 -9.89 2.47
N ILE A 75 -9.94 -8.63 2.23
CA ILE A 75 -10.35 -7.84 1.06
C ILE A 75 -9.11 -7.31 0.38
N THR A 76 -9.05 -7.46 -0.94
CA THR A 76 -8.01 -6.85 -1.77
C THR A 76 -8.63 -5.74 -2.61
N ILE A 77 -7.99 -4.57 -2.60
CA ILE A 77 -8.35 -3.44 -3.45
C ILE A 77 -7.21 -3.08 -4.38
N HIS A 78 -7.59 -2.60 -5.57
CA HIS A 78 -6.65 -2.21 -6.61
C HIS A 78 -6.79 -0.72 -6.91
N PHE A 79 -5.65 -0.06 -7.08
CA PHE A 79 -5.53 1.33 -7.51
C PHE A 79 -4.73 1.42 -8.80
N GLU A 80 -5.24 2.18 -9.76
CA GLU A 80 -4.59 2.39 -11.06
C GLU A 80 -3.69 3.63 -11.01
N LEU A 81 -2.37 3.42 -11.05
CA LEU A 81 -1.40 4.51 -10.92
C LEU A 81 -0.96 5.10 -12.27
N ALA A 82 -1.45 4.55 -13.39
CA ALA A 82 -1.08 4.99 -14.73
C ALA A 82 -1.38 6.48 -14.94
N LYS A 83 -2.48 6.99 -14.36
CA LYS A 83 -2.84 8.42 -14.42
C LYS A 83 -1.91 9.33 -13.60
N GLN A 84 -1.17 8.75 -12.65
CA GLN A 84 -0.32 9.46 -11.68
C GLN A 84 1.17 9.26 -11.96
N ASN A 85 1.56 8.94 -13.21
CA ASN A 85 2.95 8.62 -13.59
C ASN A 85 3.58 7.53 -12.72
N PHE A 86 2.76 6.58 -12.24
CA PHE A 86 3.13 5.49 -11.34
C PHE A 86 3.58 5.91 -9.95
N TRP A 87 3.42 7.19 -9.58
CA TRP A 87 3.60 7.65 -8.22
C TRP A 87 2.36 7.33 -7.38
N TYR A 88 2.60 7.01 -6.12
CA TYR A 88 1.57 6.78 -5.13
C TYR A 88 2.02 7.27 -3.76
N ASP A 89 1.04 7.69 -2.97
CA ASP A 89 1.19 8.06 -1.57
C ASP A 89 -0.14 7.76 -0.89
N PHE A 90 -0.22 6.65 -0.18
CA PHE A 90 -1.42 6.20 0.51
C PHE A 90 -1.20 6.22 2.00
N SER A 91 -2.13 6.79 2.75
CA SER A 91 -2.23 6.61 4.20
C SER A 91 -3.34 5.62 4.51
N LEU A 92 -3.01 4.58 5.26
CA LEU A 92 -3.97 3.63 5.79
C LEU A 92 -4.18 3.88 7.27
N THR A 93 -5.42 4.17 7.63
CA THR A 93 -5.85 4.36 9.02
C THR A 93 -6.93 3.34 9.35
N CYS A 94 -7.25 3.13 10.63
CA CYS A 94 -8.36 2.26 11.01
C CYS A 94 -9.32 3.03 11.91
N ASN A 95 -10.61 2.96 11.59
CA ASN A 95 -11.62 3.61 12.42
C ASN A 95 -11.61 3.00 13.83
N GLY A 96 -11.56 3.85 14.87
CA GLY A 96 -11.40 3.43 16.26
C GLY A 96 -9.96 3.40 16.78
N PHE A 97 -8.95 3.50 15.90
CA PHE A 97 -7.53 3.45 16.26
C PHE A 97 -6.82 4.74 15.83
N LEU A 98 -6.82 5.74 16.70
CA LEU A 98 -6.31 7.10 16.39
C LEU A 98 -4.79 7.15 16.15
N ASN A 99 -4.04 6.24 16.77
CA ASN A 99 -2.58 6.20 16.66
C ASN A 99 -2.10 5.22 15.57
N PHE A 100 -3.02 4.44 14.99
CA PHE A 100 -2.70 3.50 13.93
C PHE A 100 -2.72 4.21 12.57
N GLU A 101 -1.55 4.33 11.96
CA GLU A 101 -1.39 4.89 10.63
C GLU A 101 -0.26 4.16 9.90
N GLU A 102 -0.55 3.59 8.74
CA GLU A 102 0.45 3.03 7.85
C GLU A 102 0.51 3.82 6.55
N ARG A 103 1.61 4.53 6.33
CA ARG A 103 1.82 5.29 5.11
C ARG A 103 2.68 4.51 4.13
N TYR A 104 2.23 4.43 2.89
CA TYR A 104 2.88 3.77 1.77
C TYR A 104 3.02 4.76 0.64
N ALA A 105 4.23 5.26 0.41
CA ALA A 105 4.52 6.09 -0.74
C ALA A 105 5.66 5.51 -1.58
N GLY A 106 5.70 5.89 -2.84
CA GLY A 106 6.75 5.46 -3.76
C GLY A 106 6.31 5.58 -5.21
N ARG A 107 7.10 4.94 -6.06
CA ARG A 107 6.83 4.88 -7.50
C ARG A 107 6.93 3.44 -7.98
N VAL A 108 5.96 3.01 -8.78
CA VAL A 108 5.99 1.70 -9.44
C VAL A 108 6.76 1.82 -10.75
N GLU A 109 7.97 1.27 -10.78
CA GLU A 109 8.75 1.19 -12.02
C GLU A 109 8.18 0.05 -12.89
N ILE A 110 7.35 0.40 -13.88
CA ILE A 110 6.68 -0.53 -14.82
C ILE A 110 7.61 -1.24 -15.83
N GLY A 111 8.91 -1.29 -15.58
CA GLY A 111 9.84 -2.08 -16.39
C GLY A 111 10.22 -1.46 -17.73
N ASN A 112 10.25 -0.12 -17.84
CA ASN A 112 11.32 0.44 -18.66
C ASN A 112 12.61 0.09 -17.90
N ALA A 113 13.50 -0.70 -18.49
CA ALA A 113 14.69 -1.23 -17.84
C ALA A 113 15.68 -0.13 -17.38
N GLY A 114 15.31 0.63 -16.36
CA GLY A 114 16.20 1.47 -15.60
C GLY A 114 16.88 0.59 -14.56
N LYS A 115 18.03 0.02 -14.95
CA LYS A 115 19.10 -0.50 -14.09
C LYS A 115 18.65 -0.84 -12.66
N SER A 116 18.50 -2.13 -12.36
CA SER A 116 18.78 -2.60 -11.00
C SER A 116 20.08 -1.94 -10.53
N ASP A 117 20.04 -1.27 -9.38
CA ASP A 117 21.21 -0.70 -8.73
C ASP A 117 22.38 -1.72 -8.74
N PRO A 118 23.48 -1.47 -9.48
CA PRO A 118 24.64 -2.35 -9.50
C PRO A 118 25.50 -2.25 -8.22
N LEU A 119 24.95 -1.69 -7.13
CA LEU A 119 25.65 -1.46 -5.87
C LEU A 119 25.16 -2.36 -4.73
N LEU A 120 24.84 -3.62 -5.01
CA LEU A 120 25.15 -4.69 -4.05
C LEU A 120 26.49 -5.32 -4.47
N SER A 121 27.54 -4.53 -4.28
CA SER A 121 28.91 -5.01 -4.40
C SER A 121 29.24 -5.85 -3.17
N ARG A 122 29.29 -7.17 -3.33
CA ARG A 122 30.44 -7.98 -2.91
C ARG A 122 30.39 -9.39 -3.49
#